data_AF-A0A1X2FZE8-F1
#
_entry.id   AF-A0A1X2FZE8-F1
#
_cell.length_a   1.000
_cell.length_b   1.000
_cell.length_c   1.000
_cell.angle_alpha   90.00
_cell.angle_beta   90.00
_cell.angle_gamma   90.00
#
_symmetry.space_group_name_H-M   'P 1'
#
loop_
_entity.id
_entity.type
_entity.pdbx_description
1 polymer ?
#
loop_
_entity_poly.entity_id
_entity_poly.type
_entity_poly.pdbx_seq_one_letter_code
_entity_poly.pdbx_strand_id
1 'polypeptide(L)'
;MLTPMDIHNKEFKRSFRGYNENEVDEFLDKVMEDYELLYKENSDLKDRVNILNDKLQNYTDIEKTLNNTLVVAQKSAEDLKLNAKKEADLIIQQAQQEAEKIMQKANQEVVRIRAELENQRKKLNVFKAKFKTLLEGELEAILSIDDREFFDDENDVRNDEE
;
A
#
# COMPACT_ATOMS: atom_id res chain seq x y z
N MET A 1 69.59 -1.87 8.83
CA MET A 1 69.91 -0.77 9.77
C MET A 1 70.70 -1.36 10.92
N LEU A 2 71.59 -0.57 11.52
CA LEU A 2 72.30 -0.97 12.73
C LEU A 2 71.31 -1.00 13.91
N THR A 3 71.49 -1.96 14.80
CA THR A 3 70.80 -2.04 16.10
C THR A 3 71.64 -1.34 17.17
N PRO A 4 71.05 -0.94 18.31
CA PRO A 4 71.83 -0.46 19.46
C PRO A 4 72.96 -1.44 19.85
N MET A 5 72.70 -2.75 19.74
CA MET A 5 73.68 -3.80 19.99
C MET A 5 74.83 -3.83 18.96
N ASP A 6 74.56 -3.46 17.71
CA ASP A 6 75.60 -3.33 16.67
C ASP A 6 76.49 -2.12 16.91
N ILE A 7 75.98 -1.08 17.59
CA ILE A 7 76.75 0.11 18.01
C ILE A 7 77.63 -0.26 19.22
N HIS A 8 77.08 -0.98 20.21
CA HIS A 8 77.84 -1.43 21.38
C HIS A 8 78.99 -2.37 21.04
N ASN A 9 78.77 -3.32 20.14
CA ASN A 9 79.78 -4.32 19.77
C ASN A 9 80.79 -3.79 18.72
N LYS A 10 80.80 -2.49 18.43
CA LYS A 10 81.61 -1.93 17.35
C LYS A 10 83.04 -1.69 17.80
N GLU A 11 83.97 -2.51 17.32
CA GLU A 11 85.40 -2.27 17.50
C GLU A 11 86.00 -1.40 16.39
N PHE A 12 86.83 -0.43 16.78
CA PHE A 12 87.57 0.46 15.88
C PHE A 12 89.06 0.08 15.82
N LYS A 13 89.69 0.23 14.66
CA LYS A 13 91.12 -0.03 14.49
C LYS A 13 91.95 1.15 15.01
N ARG A 14 93.03 0.86 15.75
CA ARG A 14 93.98 1.87 16.25
C ARG A 14 94.86 2.44 15.12
N SER A 15 95.15 3.74 15.18
CA SER A 15 96.03 4.45 14.23
C SER A 15 96.90 5.47 14.97
N PHE A 16 98.09 5.78 14.43
CA PHE A 16 99.12 6.63 15.06
C PHE A 16 98.67 8.08 15.36
N ARG A 17 97.53 8.51 14.81
CA ARG A 17 96.82 9.77 15.13
C ARG A 17 95.30 9.56 15.05
N GLY A 18 94.70 8.98 16.09
CA GLY A 18 93.27 8.72 16.20
C GLY A 18 92.56 9.62 17.21
N TYR A 19 91.23 9.53 17.26
CA TYR A 19 90.43 10.10 18.34
C TYR A 19 90.74 9.41 19.67
N ASN A 20 90.46 10.09 20.78
CA ASN A 20 90.59 9.51 22.11
C ASN A 20 89.54 8.42 22.32
N GLU A 21 89.98 7.18 22.57
CA GLU A 21 89.11 6.02 22.73
C GLU A 21 88.04 6.24 23.81
N ASN A 22 88.41 6.81 24.97
CA ASN A 22 87.48 7.06 26.07
C ASN A 22 86.39 8.08 25.70
N GLU A 23 86.73 9.14 24.98
CA GLU A 23 85.74 10.15 24.55
C GLU A 23 84.81 9.60 23.46
N VAL A 24 85.33 8.72 22.59
CA VAL A 24 84.53 8.03 21.57
C VAL A 24 83.57 7.06 22.23
N ASP A 25 84.02 6.28 23.22
CA ASP A 25 83.18 5.34 23.96
C ASP A 25 82.05 6.07 24.72
N GLU A 26 82.36 7.14 25.46
CA GLU A 26 81.33 7.96 26.14
C GLU A 26 80.31 8.57 25.16
N PHE A 27 80.73 8.92 23.94
CA PHE A 27 79.83 9.40 22.91
C PHE A 27 78.97 8.28 22.32
N LEU A 28 79.55 7.10 22.07
CA LEU A 28 78.84 5.93 21.56
C LEU A 28 77.80 5.42 22.55
N ASP A 29 78.06 5.50 23.85
CA ASP A 29 77.08 5.17 24.89
C ASP A 29 75.85 6.09 24.82
N LYS A 30 76.05 7.41 24.69
CA LYS A 30 74.94 8.37 24.50
C LYS A 30 74.17 8.13 23.21
N VAL A 31 74.90 7.88 22.12
CA VAL A 31 74.28 7.56 20.83
C VAL A 31 73.45 6.28 20.94
N MET A 32 73.93 5.28 21.67
CA MET A 32 73.20 4.02 21.86
C MET A 32 71.90 4.23 22.66
N GLU A 33 71.95 4.99 23.76
CA GLU A 33 70.76 5.34 24.56
C GLU A 33 69.70 6.06 23.70
N ASP A 34 70.11 7.10 22.96
CA ASP A 34 69.22 7.85 22.08
C ASP A 34 68.65 6.96 20.95
N TYR A 35 69.47 6.06 20.42
CA TYR A 35 69.05 5.15 19.34
C TYR A 35 68.08 4.08 19.84
N GLU A 36 68.25 3.58 21.07
CA GLU A 36 67.30 2.65 21.70
C GLU A 36 65.95 3.33 21.96
N LEU A 37 65.97 4.58 22.45
CA LEU A 37 64.77 5.38 22.63
C LEU A 37 64.01 5.58 21.30
N LEU A 38 64.73 5.99 20.25
CA LEU A 38 64.18 6.17 18.90
C LEU A 38 63.62 4.86 18.34
N TYR A 39 64.30 3.73 18.56
CA TYR A 39 63.84 2.44 18.07
C TYR A 39 62.53 2.03 18.74
N LYS A 40 62.43 2.23 20.07
CA LYS A 40 61.22 1.96 20.84
C LYS A 40 60.07 2.86 20.40
N GLU A 41 60.29 4.17 20.28
CA GLU A 41 59.27 5.12 19.81
C GLU A 41 58.81 4.78 18.39
N ASN A 42 59.72 4.38 17.50
CA ASN A 42 59.36 3.97 16.15
C ASN A 42 58.48 2.71 16.14
N SER A 43 58.77 1.75 17.01
CA SER A 43 57.95 0.55 17.19
C SER A 43 56.54 0.92 17.69
N ASP A 44 56.45 1.73 18.74
CA ASP A 44 55.18 2.16 19.33
C ASP A 44 54.33 2.96 18.31
N LEU A 45 54.96 3.83 17.52
CA LEU A 45 54.30 4.59 16.46
C LEU A 45 53.79 3.67 15.34
N LYS A 46 54.57 2.66 14.93
CA LYS A 46 54.12 1.68 13.93
C LYS A 46 52.93 0.88 14.42
N ASP A 47 52.94 0.43 15.67
CA ASP A 47 51.82 -0.29 16.27
C ASP A 47 50.57 0.59 16.31
N ARG A 48 50.74 1.87 16.67
CA ARG A 48 49.64 2.83 16.69
C ARG A 48 49.08 3.10 15.28
N VAL A 49 49.93 3.20 14.27
CA VAL A 49 49.52 3.34 12.87
C VAL A 49 48.73 2.11 12.42
N ASN A 50 49.18 0.90 12.76
CA ASN A 50 48.46 -0.33 12.43
C ASN A 50 47.06 -0.34 13.05
N ILE A 51 46.95 -0.04 14.34
CA ILE A 51 45.65 0.05 15.04
C ILE A 51 44.72 1.10 14.40
N LEU A 52 45.27 2.25 14.01
CA LEU A 52 44.49 3.32 13.36
C LEU A 52 44.02 2.90 11.96
N ASN A 53 44.86 2.21 11.19
CA ASN A 53 44.51 1.68 9.88
C ASN A 53 43.39 0.64 9.99
N ASP A 54 43.46 -0.27 10.96
CA ASP A 54 42.40 -1.27 11.19
C ASP A 54 41.07 -0.60 11.53
N LYS A 55 41.09 0.43 12.38
CA LYS A 55 39.90 1.22 12.69
C LYS A 55 39.35 1.94 11.47
N LEU A 56 40.20 2.54 10.65
CA LEU A 56 39.79 3.23 9.43
C LEU A 56 39.16 2.26 8.42
N GLN A 57 39.72 1.07 8.28
CA GLN A 57 39.15 0.01 7.45
C GLN A 57 37.76 -0.39 7.96
N ASN A 58 37.60 -0.61 9.26
CA ASN A 58 36.30 -0.91 9.86
C ASN A 58 35.27 0.20 9.60
N TYR A 59 35.65 1.48 9.75
CA TYR A 59 34.76 2.59 9.45
C TYR A 59 34.36 2.65 7.97
N THR A 60 35.30 2.37 7.07
CA THR A 60 35.04 2.33 5.63
C THR A 60 34.03 1.22 5.27
N ASP A 61 34.12 0.06 5.93
CA ASP A 61 33.22 -1.06 5.67
C ASP A 61 31.81 -0.81 6.27
N ILE A 62 31.75 -0.15 7.43
CA ILE A 62 30.48 0.33 8.00
C ILE A 62 29.84 1.37 7.08
N GLU A 63 30.60 2.34 6.57
CA GLU A 63 30.10 3.36 5.65
C GLU A 63 29.55 2.74 4.36
N LYS A 64 30.27 1.80 3.75
CA LYS A 64 29.79 1.06 2.56
C LYS A 64 28.50 0.33 2.83
N THR A 65 28.41 -0.36 3.97
CA THR A 65 27.21 -1.08 4.38
C THR A 65 26.04 -0.12 4.55
N LEU A 66 26.25 0.99 5.25
CA LEU A 66 25.23 2.01 5.49
C LEU A 66 24.73 2.63 4.18
N ASN A 67 25.64 3.00 3.27
CA ASN A 67 25.26 3.53 1.96
C ASN A 67 24.44 2.52 1.15
N ASN A 68 24.86 1.25 1.12
CA ASN A 68 24.10 0.20 0.44
C ASN A 68 22.71 0.00 1.07
N THR A 69 22.61 -0.04 2.40
CA THR A 69 21.33 -0.14 3.11
C THR A 69 20.44 1.06 2.81
N LEU A 70 20.98 2.27 2.77
CA LEU A 70 20.23 3.49 2.46
C LEU A 70 19.65 3.43 1.03
N VAL A 71 20.44 3.01 0.06
CA VAL A 71 20.00 2.85 -1.34
C VAL A 71 18.91 1.79 -1.46
N VAL A 72 19.06 0.65 -0.79
CA VAL A 72 18.04 -0.42 -0.77
C VAL A 72 16.75 0.08 -0.11
N ALA A 73 16.84 0.79 1.01
CA ALA A 73 15.68 1.35 1.69
C ALA A 73 14.95 2.39 0.83
N GLN A 74 15.69 3.28 0.15
CA GLN A 74 15.11 4.25 -0.79
C GLN A 74 14.39 3.55 -1.93
N LYS A 75 15.04 2.59 -2.59
CA LYS A 75 14.43 1.83 -3.69
C LYS A 75 13.17 1.09 -3.24
N SER A 76 13.22 0.44 -2.08
CA SER A 76 12.07 -0.26 -1.52
C SER A 76 10.90 0.68 -1.21
N ALA A 77 11.19 1.88 -0.69
CA ALA A 77 10.16 2.91 -0.45
C ALA A 77 9.54 3.42 -1.76
N GLU A 78 10.34 3.64 -2.80
CA GLU A 78 9.87 4.02 -4.13
C GLU A 78 8.99 2.92 -4.76
N ASP A 79 9.43 1.67 -4.71
CA ASP A 79 8.69 0.52 -5.21
C ASP A 79 7.35 0.37 -4.48
N LEU A 80 7.33 0.51 -3.15
CA LEU A 80 6.12 0.47 -2.34
C LEU A 80 5.15 1.59 -2.73
N LYS A 81 5.65 2.83 -2.91
CA LYS A 81 4.84 3.97 -3.34
C LYS A 81 4.24 3.73 -4.73
N LEU A 82 5.02 3.20 -5.66
CA LEU A 82 4.57 2.91 -7.02
C LEU A 82 3.47 1.83 -7.03
N ASN A 83 3.68 0.75 -6.27
CA ASN A 83 2.71 -0.34 -6.17
C ASN A 83 1.42 0.12 -5.49
N ALA A 84 1.51 0.85 -4.38
CA ALA A 84 0.35 1.42 -3.70
C ALA A 84 -0.47 2.34 -4.63
N LYS A 85 0.20 3.13 -5.48
CA LYS A 85 -0.49 3.96 -6.48
C LYS A 85 -1.22 3.12 -7.53
N LYS A 86 -0.57 2.08 -8.07
CA LYS A 86 -1.20 1.17 -9.03
C LYS A 86 -2.41 0.44 -8.43
N GLU A 87 -2.29 -0.04 -7.19
CA GLU A 87 -3.40 -0.70 -6.50
C GLU A 87 -4.55 0.28 -6.24
N ALA A 88 -4.27 1.51 -5.84
CA ALA A 88 -5.28 2.54 -5.67
C ALA A 88 -6.02 2.84 -6.99
N ASP A 89 -5.29 2.99 -8.09
CA ASP A 89 -5.88 3.21 -9.41
C ASP A 89 -6.78 2.03 -9.84
N LEU A 90 -6.35 0.79 -9.58
CA LEU A 90 -7.14 -0.41 -9.84
C LEU A 90 -8.41 -0.47 -8.99
N ILE A 91 -8.33 -0.16 -7.71
CA ILE A 91 -9.49 -0.11 -6.80
C ILE A 91 -10.51 0.92 -7.31
N ILE A 92 -10.05 2.11 -7.71
CA ILE A 92 -10.92 3.15 -8.25
C ILE A 92 -11.60 2.67 -9.53
N GLN A 93 -10.85 2.06 -10.46
CA GLN A 93 -11.41 1.51 -11.69
C GLN A 93 -12.46 0.42 -11.44
N GLN A 94 -12.18 -0.50 -10.51
CA GLN A 94 -13.13 -1.56 -10.15
C GLN A 94 -14.39 -0.98 -9.51
N ALA A 95 -14.24 -0.02 -8.60
CA ALA A 95 -15.37 0.65 -7.97
C ALA A 95 -16.25 1.39 -9.00
N GLN A 96 -15.64 2.05 -9.99
CA GLN A 96 -16.36 2.70 -11.09
C GLN A 96 -17.13 1.68 -11.94
N GLN A 97 -16.50 0.58 -12.33
CA GLN A 97 -17.18 -0.48 -13.10
C GLN A 97 -18.35 -1.10 -12.33
N GLU A 98 -18.17 -1.36 -11.03
CA GLU A 98 -19.23 -1.90 -10.17
C GLU A 98 -20.40 -0.92 -10.06
N ALA A 99 -20.10 0.37 -9.86
CA ALA A 99 -21.10 1.43 -9.81
C ALA A 99 -21.87 1.55 -11.13
N GLU A 100 -21.19 1.51 -12.27
CA GLU A 100 -21.84 1.51 -13.59
C GLU A 100 -22.78 0.32 -13.77
N LYS A 101 -22.36 -0.89 -13.35
CA LYS A 101 -23.23 -2.08 -13.39
C LYS A 101 -24.47 -1.91 -12.52
N ILE A 102 -24.31 -1.37 -11.31
CA ILE A 102 -25.43 -1.13 -10.39
C ILE A 102 -26.40 -0.13 -11.02
N MET A 103 -25.90 0.97 -11.57
CA MET A 103 -26.72 1.99 -12.23
C MET A 103 -27.45 1.43 -13.46
N GLN A 104 -26.78 0.62 -14.27
CA GLN A 104 -27.41 -0.04 -15.42
C GLN A 104 -28.55 -0.97 -14.97
N LYS A 105 -28.33 -1.80 -13.95
CA LYS A 105 -29.38 -2.67 -13.38
C LYS A 105 -30.55 -1.86 -12.85
N ALA A 106 -30.29 -0.79 -12.09
CA ALA A 106 -31.33 0.08 -11.57
C ALA A 106 -32.16 0.72 -12.69
N ASN A 107 -31.51 1.21 -13.74
CA ASN A 107 -32.19 1.78 -14.91
C ASN A 107 -33.04 0.74 -15.65
N GLN A 108 -32.54 -0.49 -15.81
CA GLN A 108 -33.31 -1.60 -16.42
C GLN A 108 -34.54 -1.95 -15.58
N GLU A 109 -34.41 -2.02 -14.26
CA GLU A 109 -35.54 -2.25 -13.35
C GLU A 109 -36.59 -1.13 -13.45
N VAL A 110 -36.16 0.14 -13.50
CA VAL A 110 -37.08 1.28 -13.68
C VAL A 110 -37.85 1.16 -14.99
N VAL A 111 -37.19 0.80 -16.09
CA VAL A 111 -37.85 0.58 -17.38
C VAL A 111 -38.85 -0.58 -17.29
N ARG A 112 -38.47 -1.69 -16.66
CA ARG A 112 -39.37 -2.85 -16.48
C ARG A 112 -40.61 -2.49 -15.66
N ILE A 113 -40.44 -1.83 -14.51
CA ILE A 113 -41.53 -1.40 -13.63
C ILE A 113 -42.48 -0.46 -14.36
N ARG A 114 -41.96 0.48 -15.17
CA ARG A 114 -42.81 1.38 -15.98
C ARG A 114 -43.66 0.60 -16.99
N ALA A 115 -43.07 -0.37 -17.68
CA ALA A 115 -43.79 -1.21 -18.63
C ALA A 115 -44.88 -2.07 -17.94
N GLU A 116 -44.55 -2.66 -16.78
CA GLU A 116 -45.52 -3.41 -15.97
C GLU A 116 -46.68 -2.51 -15.51
N LEU A 117 -46.39 -1.30 -15.05
CA LEU A 117 -47.40 -0.33 -14.62
C LEU A 117 -48.33 0.07 -15.77
N GLU A 118 -47.79 0.30 -16.97
CA GLU A 118 -48.59 0.60 -18.16
C GLU A 118 -49.51 -0.58 -18.51
N ASN A 119 -48.99 -1.81 -18.45
CA ASN A 119 -49.78 -3.01 -18.70
C ASN A 119 -50.92 -3.18 -17.67
N GLN A 120 -50.64 -2.93 -16.38
CA GLN A 120 -51.67 -2.98 -15.34
C GLN A 120 -52.75 -1.91 -15.54
N ARG A 121 -52.36 -0.68 -15.95
CA ARG A 121 -53.33 0.36 -16.31
C ARG A 121 -54.23 -0.05 -17.48
N LYS A 122 -53.66 -0.67 -18.52
CA LYS A 122 -54.44 -1.21 -19.65
C LYS A 122 -55.43 -2.28 -19.19
N LYS A 123 -54.99 -3.23 -18.36
CA LYS A 123 -55.87 -4.27 -17.78
C LYS A 123 -57.01 -3.65 -16.97
N LEU A 124 -56.72 -2.66 -16.13
CA LEU A 124 -57.74 -1.96 -15.35
C LEU A 124 -58.75 -1.24 -16.24
N ASN A 125 -58.30 -0.57 -17.31
CA ASN A 125 -59.19 0.13 -18.24
C ASN A 125 -60.11 -0.85 -18.98
N VAL A 126 -59.57 -1.99 -19.45
CA VAL A 126 -60.37 -3.05 -20.08
C VAL A 126 -61.37 -3.63 -19.09
N PHE A 127 -60.98 -3.89 -17.84
CA PHE A 127 -61.88 -4.36 -16.79
C PHE A 127 -63.00 -3.36 -16.53
N LYS A 128 -62.68 -2.07 -16.37
CA LYS A 128 -63.67 -1.00 -16.19
C LYS A 128 -64.66 -0.92 -17.35
N ALA A 129 -64.18 -1.01 -18.59
CA ALA A 129 -65.04 -1.00 -19.77
C ALA A 129 -66.00 -2.20 -19.77
N LYS A 130 -65.48 -3.41 -19.54
CA LYS A 130 -66.30 -4.63 -19.45
C LYS A 130 -67.35 -4.55 -18.34
N PHE A 131 -66.96 -4.07 -17.16
CA PHE A 131 -67.86 -3.94 -16.03
C PHE A 131 -68.95 -2.90 -16.28
N LYS A 132 -68.60 -1.78 -16.91
CA LYS A 132 -69.57 -0.76 -17.34
C LYS A 132 -70.59 -1.33 -18.32
N THR A 133 -70.12 -2.03 -19.37
CA THR A 133 -71.02 -2.66 -20.35
C THR A 133 -71.94 -3.71 -19.70
N LEU A 134 -71.44 -4.48 -18.74
CA LEU A 134 -72.26 -5.42 -17.98
C LEU A 134 -73.37 -4.70 -17.21
N LEU A 135 -73.03 -3.65 -16.45
CA LEU A 135 -74.03 -2.89 -15.70
C LEU A 135 -75.05 -2.19 -16.60
N GLU A 136 -74.62 -1.65 -17.74
CA GLU A 136 -75.52 -1.05 -18.73
C GLU A 136 -76.50 -2.11 -19.29
N GLY A 137 -76.02 -3.33 -19.55
CA GLY A 137 -76.87 -4.44 -19.98
C GLY A 137 -77.86 -4.91 -18.92
N GLU A 138 -77.44 -5.03 -17.65
CA GLU A 138 -78.34 -5.38 -16.54
C GLU A 138 -79.39 -4.28 -16.30
N LEU A 139 -79.00 -3.00 -16.41
CA LEU A 139 -79.93 -1.88 -16.28
C LEU A 139 -80.95 -1.86 -17.40
N GLU A 140 -80.52 -2.09 -18.65
CA GLU A 140 -81.41 -2.19 -19.81
C GLU A 140 -82.39 -3.36 -19.65
N ALA A 141 -81.93 -4.51 -19.15
CA ALA A 141 -82.78 -5.66 -18.86
C ALA A 141 -83.88 -5.30 -17.85
N ILE A 142 -83.54 -4.63 -16.74
CA ILE A 142 -84.50 -4.20 -15.72
C ILE A 142 -85.50 -3.19 -16.28
N LEU A 143 -85.03 -2.19 -17.05
CA LEU A 143 -85.91 -1.17 -17.64
C LEU A 143 -86.81 -1.71 -18.77
N SER A 144 -86.45 -2.85 -19.36
CA SER A 144 -87.26 -3.55 -20.36
C SER A 144 -88.37 -4.41 -19.76
N ILE A 145 -88.37 -4.61 -18.44
CA ILE A 145 -89.48 -5.23 -17.72
C ILE A 145 -90.62 -4.20 -17.71
N ASP A 146 -91.72 -4.49 -18.40
CA ASP A 146 -92.92 -3.64 -18.43
C ASP A 146 -93.50 -3.59 -17.00
N ASP A 147 -93.55 -2.41 -16.37
CA ASP A 147 -94.09 -2.18 -15.02
C ASP A 147 -95.57 -2.64 -14.88
N ARG A 148 -96.21 -3.04 -15.98
CA ARG A 148 -97.58 -3.56 -16.03
C ARG A 148 -97.78 -4.95 -15.42
N GLU A 149 -96.75 -5.76 -15.21
CA GLU A 149 -96.94 -7.08 -14.58
C GLU A 149 -97.04 -7.03 -13.04
N PHE A 150 -96.85 -5.87 -12.39
CA PHE A 150 -96.90 -5.76 -10.92
C PHE A 150 -98.22 -5.21 -10.34
N PHE A 151 -99.19 -4.78 -11.15
CA PHE A 151 -100.42 -4.13 -10.67
C PHE A 151 -101.73 -4.89 -10.92
N ASP A 152 -101.70 -6.10 -11.48
CA ASP A 152 -102.93 -6.80 -11.88
C ASP A 152 -103.51 -7.79 -10.83
N ASP A 153 -102.90 -7.95 -9.64
CA ASP A 153 -103.31 -9.00 -8.68
C ASP A 153 -104.11 -8.53 -7.44
N GLU A 154 -104.66 -7.31 -7.43
CA GLU A 154 -105.49 -6.81 -6.30
C GLU A 154 -107.00 -6.67 -6.58
N ASN A 155 -107.52 -7.08 -7.74
CA ASN A 155 -108.94 -6.89 -8.08
C ASN A 155 -109.73 -8.18 -8.38
N ASP A 156 -109.51 -9.27 -7.63
CA ASP A 156 -110.44 -10.43 -7.66
C ASP A 156 -110.79 -10.98 -6.27
N VAL A 157 -111.09 -10.07 -5.33
CA VAL A 157 -111.92 -10.40 -4.16
C VAL A 157 -113.28 -9.77 -4.35
N ARG A 158 -114.20 -10.49 -4.99
CA ARG A 158 -115.65 -10.54 -4.68
C ARG A 158 -116.39 -11.33 -5.76
N ASN A 159 -117.35 -12.13 -5.28
CA ASN A 159 -118.42 -12.84 -6.00
C ASN A 159 -117.99 -14.26 -6.44
N ASP A 160 -118.57 -15.36 -5.93
CA ASP A 160 -119.95 -15.56 -5.47
C ASP A 160 -120.05 -16.69 -4.42
N GLU A 161 -120.92 -16.43 -3.43
CA GLU A 161 -121.62 -17.42 -2.63
C GLU A 161 -122.69 -18.11 -3.49
N GLU A 162 -122.80 -19.44 -3.42
CA GLU A 162 -124.04 -20.21 -3.18
C GLU A 162 -123.75 -21.72 -3.02
#